data_AF-A0A3L5TUW9-F1
#
_entry.id   AF-A0A3L5TUW9-F1
#
_cell.length_a   1.000
_cell.length_b   1.000
_cell.length_c   1.000
_cell.angle_alpha   90.00
_cell.angle_beta   90.00
_cell.angle_gamma   90.00
#
_symmetry.space_group_name_H-M   'P 1'
#
loop_
_entity.id
_entity.type
_entity.pdbx_description
1 polymer ?
#
loop_
_entity_poly.entity_id
_entity_poly.type
_entity_poly.pdbx_seq_one_letter_code
_entity_poly.pdbx_strand_id
1 'polypeptide(L)'
;MTDKDILKSLLEFMEKSTLGECKTRLEMVKSFHCQLVNMDSSDKQKYLVNLLWNIYQFYNQFSGMIDEEIQRLRAPVEKELKGFVKIARWTDMNYWALKTTTEKTHRTLHKHVKAFQDILNQPVRAVYQEKTTSISSEQNISKWREEFVNLNIVTKKPIIIQQVQ
;
A
#
# COMPACT_ATOMS: atom_id res chain seq x y z
N MET A 1 21.18 -16.94 -8.45
CA MET A 1 19.98 -16.46 -7.74
C MET A 1 19.19 -17.69 -7.34
N THR A 2 19.14 -18.00 -6.05
CA THR A 2 18.41 -19.16 -5.52
C THR A 2 16.92 -18.81 -5.39
N ASP A 3 16.02 -19.79 -5.44
CA ASP A 3 14.57 -19.56 -5.27
C ASP A 3 14.23 -18.83 -3.96
N LYS A 4 14.98 -19.12 -2.89
CA LYS A 4 14.89 -18.40 -1.61
C LYS A 4 15.26 -16.92 -1.70
N ASP A 5 16.22 -16.57 -2.56
CA ASP A 5 16.64 -15.18 -2.76
C ASP A 5 15.52 -14.39 -3.46
N ILE A 6 14.84 -15.01 -4.44
CA ILE A 6 13.71 -14.41 -5.14
C ILE A 6 12.57 -14.11 -4.17
N LEU A 7 12.18 -15.10 -3.35
CA LEU A 7 11.16 -14.91 -2.33
C LEU A 7 11.53 -13.79 -1.36
N LYS A 8 12.77 -13.79 -0.84
CA LYS A 8 13.25 -12.73 0.08
C LYS A 8 13.16 -11.35 -0.56
N SER A 9 13.63 -11.20 -1.81
CA SER A 9 13.55 -9.94 -2.53
C SER A 9 12.12 -9.47 -2.77
N LEU A 10 11.18 -10.37 -3.07
CA LEU A 10 9.77 -10.03 -3.26
C LEU A 10 9.06 -9.64 -1.95
N LEU A 11 9.39 -10.30 -0.84
CA LEU A 11 8.89 -9.92 0.48
C LEU A 11 9.44 -8.55 0.90
N GLU A 12 10.74 -8.33 0.73
CA GLU A 12 11.34 -7.01 0.99
C GLU A 12 10.78 -5.93 0.05
N PHE A 13 10.46 -6.29 -1.19
CA PHE A 13 9.75 -5.41 -2.11
C PHE A 13 8.43 -4.98 -1.46
N MET A 14 7.53 -5.90 -1.13
CA MET A 14 6.23 -5.51 -0.55
C MET A 14 6.32 -4.81 0.81
N GLU A 15 7.23 -5.21 1.70
CA GLU A 15 7.33 -4.64 3.05
C GLU A 15 7.98 -3.26 3.13
N LYS A 16 8.89 -2.94 2.21
CA LYS A 16 9.54 -1.61 2.15
C LYS A 16 8.69 -0.57 1.43
N SER A 17 7.43 -0.86 1.08
CA SER A 17 6.57 0.11 0.40
C SER A 17 6.01 1.17 1.35
N THR A 18 5.60 2.27 0.76
CA THR A 18 4.76 3.27 1.44
C THR A 18 3.28 2.94 1.26
N LEU A 19 2.42 3.64 2.00
CA LEU A 19 0.96 3.54 1.83
C LEU A 19 0.53 3.84 0.39
N GLY A 20 1.08 4.90 -0.21
CA GLY A 20 0.74 5.32 -1.57
C GLY A 20 1.22 4.36 -2.67
N GLU A 21 2.33 3.65 -2.45
CA GLU A 21 2.93 2.77 -3.45
C GLU A 21 2.42 1.32 -3.37
N CYS A 22 1.95 0.89 -2.20
CA CYS A 22 1.65 -0.52 -1.92
C CYS A 22 0.74 -1.16 -2.98
N LYS A 23 -0.34 -0.45 -3.35
CA LYS A 23 -1.32 -0.92 -4.36
C LYS A 23 -0.68 -1.11 -5.73
N THR A 24 0.10 -0.14 -6.18
CA THR A 24 0.80 -0.20 -7.47
C THR A 24 1.79 -1.37 -7.51
N ARG A 25 2.53 -1.57 -6.42
CA ARG A 25 3.49 -2.68 -6.29
C ARG A 25 2.80 -4.04 -6.28
N LEU A 26 1.64 -4.15 -5.64
CA LEU A 26 0.81 -5.35 -5.68
C LEU A 26 0.32 -5.67 -7.10
N GLU A 27 -0.10 -4.65 -7.85
CA GLU A 27 -0.51 -4.82 -9.26
C GLU A 27 0.67 -5.18 -10.18
N MET A 28 1.90 -4.72 -9.88
CA MET A 28 3.10 -5.19 -10.59
C MET A 28 3.32 -6.70 -10.37
N VAL A 29 3.20 -7.19 -9.13
CA VAL A 29 3.32 -8.63 -8.82
C VAL A 29 2.28 -9.44 -9.60
N LYS A 30 1.04 -8.98 -9.64
CA LYS A 30 -0.04 -9.61 -10.42
C LYS A 30 0.27 -9.60 -11.93
N SER A 31 0.78 -8.49 -12.45
CA SER A 31 1.11 -8.35 -13.86
C SER A 31 2.21 -9.34 -14.27
N PHE A 32 3.24 -9.51 -13.45
CA PHE A 32 4.28 -10.52 -13.68
C PHE A 32 3.72 -11.95 -13.60
N HIS A 33 2.81 -12.23 -12.67
CA HIS A 33 2.11 -13.52 -12.63
C HIS A 33 1.36 -13.77 -13.95
N CYS A 34 0.56 -12.81 -14.43
CA CYS A 34 -0.18 -12.94 -15.68
C CYS A 34 0.76 -13.14 -16.89
N GLN A 35 1.91 -12.46 -16.93
CA GLN A 35 2.90 -12.65 -17.98
C GLN A 35 3.46 -14.07 -17.98
N LEU A 36 3.85 -14.58 -16.81
CA LEU A 36 4.43 -15.92 -16.68
C LEU A 36 3.44 -17.03 -17.02
N VAL A 37 2.14 -16.84 -16.74
CA VAL A 37 1.08 -17.81 -17.12
C VAL A 37 1.01 -18.01 -18.63
N ASN A 38 1.35 -16.98 -19.42
CA ASN A 38 1.33 -17.02 -20.88
C ASN A 38 2.66 -17.44 -21.53
N MET A 39 3.68 -17.74 -20.72
CA MET A 39 4.98 -18.24 -21.21
C MET A 39 5.01 -19.77 -21.31
N ASP A 40 5.98 -20.29 -22.06
CA ASP A 40 6.19 -21.72 -22.18
C ASP A 40 6.38 -22.39 -20.81
N SER A 41 5.75 -23.56 -20.66
CA SER A 41 5.73 -24.29 -19.40
C SER A 41 7.11 -24.88 -19.09
N SER A 42 7.66 -24.48 -17.95
CA SER A 42 8.86 -25.07 -17.33
C SER A 42 8.65 -25.23 -15.83
N ASP A 43 9.41 -26.09 -15.16
CA ASP A 43 9.26 -26.28 -13.71
C ASP A 43 9.56 -24.99 -12.93
N LYS A 44 10.52 -24.21 -13.42
CA LYS A 44 10.81 -22.87 -12.89
C LYS A 44 9.67 -21.89 -13.10
N GLN A 45 9.03 -21.92 -14.28
CA GLN A 45 7.87 -21.07 -14.56
C GLN A 45 6.70 -21.43 -13.63
N LYS A 46 6.38 -22.72 -13.45
CA LYS A 46 5.30 -23.16 -12.54
C LYS A 46 5.57 -22.72 -11.10
N TYR A 47 6.81 -22.83 -10.64
CA TYR A 47 7.24 -22.33 -9.35
C TYR A 47 6.96 -20.83 -9.20
N LEU A 48 7.42 -20.02 -10.15
CA LEU A 48 7.28 -18.55 -10.09
C LEU A 48 5.81 -18.10 -10.19
N VAL A 49 5.00 -18.77 -11.02
CA VAL A 49 3.56 -18.49 -11.13
C VAL A 49 2.87 -18.67 -9.78
N ASN A 50 3.11 -19.80 -9.11
CA ASN A 50 2.52 -20.09 -7.80
C ASN A 50 3.06 -19.14 -6.73
N LEU A 51 4.36 -18.85 -6.73
CA LEU A 51 4.99 -17.92 -5.80
C LEU A 51 4.35 -16.52 -5.88
N LEU A 52 4.30 -15.92 -7.07
CA LEU A 52 3.74 -14.58 -7.27
C LEU A 52 2.23 -14.54 -6.95
N TRP A 53 1.49 -15.60 -7.28
CA TRP A 53 0.08 -15.69 -6.92
C TRP A 53 -0.13 -15.70 -5.41
N ASN A 54 0.65 -16.49 -4.68
CA ASN A 54 0.54 -16.57 -3.22
C ASN A 54 0.93 -15.24 -2.57
N ILE A 55 1.98 -14.57 -3.06
CA ILE A 55 2.38 -13.24 -2.58
C ILE A 55 1.26 -12.23 -2.85
N TYR A 56 0.71 -12.21 -4.08
CA TYR A 56 -0.39 -11.32 -4.43
C TYR A 56 -1.60 -11.54 -3.50
N GLN A 57 -2.05 -12.79 -3.36
CA GLN A 57 -3.20 -13.13 -2.53
C GLN A 57 -2.98 -12.80 -1.05
N PHE A 58 -1.76 -12.97 -0.54
CA PHE A 58 -1.43 -12.58 0.82
C PHE A 58 -1.56 -11.07 1.03
N TYR A 59 -0.83 -10.26 0.26
CA TYR A 59 -0.82 -8.81 0.45
C TYR A 59 -2.15 -8.15 0.06
N ASN A 60 -2.91 -8.76 -0.85
CA ASN A 60 -4.24 -8.29 -1.22
C ASN A 60 -5.23 -8.31 -0.05
N GLN A 61 -5.04 -9.15 0.97
CA GLN A 61 -5.88 -9.17 2.17
C GLN A 61 -5.76 -7.90 3.02
N PHE A 62 -4.71 -7.11 2.82
CA PHE A 62 -4.50 -5.84 3.53
C PHE A 62 -4.97 -4.64 2.70
N SER A 63 -5.34 -4.83 1.42
CA SER A 63 -5.71 -3.75 0.51
C SER A 63 -6.83 -2.86 1.06
N GLY A 64 -7.92 -3.47 1.57
CA GLY A 64 -9.03 -2.73 2.17
C GLY A 64 -8.61 -1.90 3.39
N MET A 65 -7.81 -2.49 4.28
CA MET A 65 -7.30 -1.79 5.49
C MET A 65 -6.36 -0.63 5.13
N ILE A 66 -5.51 -0.80 4.11
CA ILE A 66 -4.64 0.27 3.62
C ILE A 66 -5.48 1.40 3.02
N ASP A 67 -6.49 1.07 2.22
CA ASP A 67 -7.40 2.07 1.63
C ASP A 67 -8.17 2.83 2.73
N GLU A 68 -8.65 2.13 3.77
CA GLU A 68 -9.30 2.72 4.94
C GLU A 68 -8.36 3.67 5.72
N GLU A 69 -7.13 3.24 5.98
CA GLU A 69 -6.14 4.06 6.69
C GLU A 69 -5.79 5.33 5.91
N ILE A 70 -5.62 5.21 4.58
CA ILE A 70 -5.41 6.36 3.71
C ILE A 70 -6.62 7.32 3.79
N GLN A 71 -7.85 6.82 3.76
CA GLN A 71 -9.03 7.70 3.89
C GLN A 71 -9.10 8.36 5.27
N ARG A 72 -8.82 7.61 6.34
CA ARG A 72 -8.81 8.13 7.71
C ARG A 72 -7.82 9.28 7.88
N LEU A 73 -6.60 9.11 7.37
CA LEU A 73 -5.55 10.14 7.42
C LEU A 73 -5.82 11.31 6.45
N ARG A 74 -6.46 11.06 5.31
CA ARG A 74 -6.83 12.09 4.32
C ARG A 74 -7.94 13.02 4.82
N ALA A 75 -8.92 12.48 5.55
CA ALA A 75 -10.11 13.20 5.99
C ALA A 75 -9.84 14.56 6.68
N PRO A 76 -8.92 14.68 7.66
CA PRO A 76 -8.62 15.98 8.28
C PRO A 76 -8.01 16.98 7.29
N VAL A 77 -7.09 16.54 6.42
CA VAL A 77 -6.46 17.40 5.40
C VAL A 77 -7.49 17.93 4.41
N GLU A 78 -8.40 17.06 3.96
CA GLU A 78 -9.49 17.44 3.05
C GLU A 78 -10.48 18.40 3.71
N LYS A 79 -10.79 18.20 5.00
CA LYS A 79 -11.66 19.09 5.78
C LYS A 79 -11.07 20.49 5.89
N GLU A 80 -9.79 20.61 6.24
CA GLU A 80 -9.09 21.90 6.34
C GLU A 80 -9.03 22.61 4.98
N LEU A 81 -8.70 21.88 3.92
CA LEU A 81 -8.64 22.42 2.56
C LEU A 81 -10.02 22.94 2.10
N LYS A 82 -11.09 22.17 2.32
CA LYS A 82 -12.46 22.62 2.01
C LYS A 82 -12.84 23.85 2.82
N GLY A 83 -12.44 23.92 4.09
CA GLY A 83 -12.63 25.10 4.94
C GLY A 83 -11.93 26.33 4.38
N PHE A 84 -10.67 26.19 3.96
CA PHE A 84 -9.91 27.26 3.32
C PHE A 84 -10.58 27.75 2.03
N VAL A 85 -10.98 26.83 1.13
CA VAL A 85 -11.66 27.18 -0.14
C VAL A 85 -12.99 27.91 0.11
N LYS A 86 -13.72 27.56 1.17
CA LYS A 86 -14.98 28.22 1.54
C LYS A 86 -14.75 29.69 1.95
N ILE A 87 -13.64 29.98 2.62
CA ILE A 87 -13.30 31.33 3.09
C ILE A 87 -12.66 32.16 1.97
N ALA A 88 -11.86 31.53 1.11
CA ALA A 88 -11.11 32.19 0.03
C ALA A 88 -11.99 32.69 -1.14
N ARG A 89 -13.33 32.76 -0.95
CA ARG A 89 -14.23 33.32 -1.96
C ARG A 89 -13.89 34.78 -2.24
N TRP A 90 -13.90 35.14 -3.51
CA TRP A 90 -13.61 36.49 -3.99
C TRP A 90 -14.63 37.48 -3.45
N THR A 91 -14.19 38.37 -2.56
CA THR A 91 -14.90 39.61 -2.20
C THR A 91 -14.22 40.79 -2.93
N ASP A 92 -14.89 41.93 -3.01
CA ASP A 92 -14.33 43.14 -3.62
C ASP A 92 -13.00 43.53 -2.95
N MET A 93 -11.89 43.27 -3.65
CA MET A 93 -10.53 43.44 -3.15
C MET A 93 -9.72 44.31 -4.10
N ASN A 94 -8.94 45.24 -3.54
CA ASN A 94 -7.99 46.03 -4.32
C ASN A 94 -6.81 45.16 -4.83
N TYR A 95 -6.03 45.67 -5.78
CA TYR A 95 -4.91 44.94 -6.41
C TYR A 95 -3.91 44.36 -5.39
N TRP A 96 -3.53 45.15 -4.38
CA TRP A 96 -2.57 44.70 -3.36
C TRP A 96 -3.12 43.55 -2.53
N ALA A 97 -4.39 43.64 -2.11
CA ALA A 97 -5.08 42.58 -1.41
C ALA A 97 -5.16 41.31 -2.26
N LEU A 98 -5.46 41.45 -3.56
CA LEU A 98 -5.51 40.32 -4.49
C LEU A 98 -4.17 39.60 -4.61
N LYS A 99 -3.08 40.35 -4.80
CA LYS A 99 -1.73 39.79 -4.86
C LYS A 99 -1.41 38.97 -3.61
N THR A 100 -1.63 39.55 -2.42
CA THR A 100 -1.37 38.87 -1.15
C THR A 100 -2.23 37.62 -0.96
N THR A 101 -3.51 37.66 -1.33
CA THR A 101 -4.40 36.49 -1.22
C THR A 101 -4.02 35.39 -2.19
N THR A 102 -3.55 35.73 -3.38
CA THR A 102 -3.03 34.76 -4.36
C THR A 102 -1.81 34.04 -3.80
N GLU A 103 -0.84 34.79 -3.27
CA GLU A 103 0.37 34.22 -2.65
C GLU A 103 0.02 33.32 -1.45
N LYS A 104 -0.91 33.75 -0.58
CA LYS A 104 -1.41 32.96 0.55
C LYS A 104 -2.11 31.68 0.10
N THR A 105 -2.90 31.76 -0.98
CA THR A 105 -3.61 30.60 -1.56
C THR A 105 -2.63 29.56 -2.06
N HIS A 106 -1.61 29.98 -2.82
CA HIS A 106 -0.57 29.07 -3.30
C HIS A 106 0.16 28.37 -2.16
N ARG A 107 0.60 29.14 -1.14
CA ARG A 107 1.28 28.56 0.04
C ARG A 107 0.39 27.59 0.81
N THR A 108 -0.87 27.96 1.01
CA THR A 108 -1.83 27.11 1.76
C THR A 108 -2.13 25.82 1.01
N LEU A 109 -2.38 25.88 -0.31
CA LEU A 109 -2.60 24.70 -1.12
C LEU A 109 -1.38 23.77 -1.09
N HIS A 110 -0.19 24.33 -1.27
CA HIS A 110 1.06 23.57 -1.21
C HIS A 110 1.23 22.87 0.15
N LYS A 111 0.93 23.55 1.27
CA LYS A 111 0.95 22.95 2.61
C LYS A 111 0.06 21.70 2.70
N HIS A 112 -1.17 21.74 2.19
CA HIS A 112 -2.09 20.60 2.25
C HIS A 112 -1.66 19.46 1.31
N VAL A 113 -1.17 19.79 0.12
CA VAL A 113 -0.59 18.79 -0.80
C VAL A 113 0.59 18.09 -0.13
N LYS A 114 1.49 18.84 0.49
CA LYS A 114 2.66 18.29 1.17
C LYS A 114 2.27 17.42 2.36
N ALA A 115 1.31 17.86 3.18
CA ALA A 115 0.78 17.06 4.28
C ALA A 115 0.20 15.71 3.80
N PHE A 116 -0.56 15.70 2.69
CA PHE A 116 -1.07 14.46 2.13
C PHE A 116 0.02 13.57 1.51
N GLN A 117 1.02 14.17 0.85
CA GLN A 117 2.18 13.42 0.37
C GLN A 117 2.95 12.76 1.53
N ASP A 118 3.13 13.47 2.65
CA ASP A 118 3.82 12.93 3.82
C ASP A 118 3.04 11.76 4.44
N ILE A 119 1.70 11.82 4.42
CA ILE A 119 0.83 10.67 4.76
C ILE A 119 1.08 9.49 3.81
N LEU A 120 1.04 9.72 2.49
CA LEU A 120 1.24 8.65 1.51
C LEU A 120 2.63 8.01 1.58
N ASN A 121 3.64 8.77 2.02
CA ASN A 121 5.02 8.31 2.20
C ASN A 121 5.25 7.54 3.51
N GLN A 122 4.25 7.43 4.39
CA GLN A 122 4.38 6.62 5.60
C GLN A 122 4.58 5.14 5.24
N PRO A 123 5.39 4.40 6.01
CA PRO A 123 5.65 2.99 5.74
C PRO A 123 4.37 2.16 5.95
N VAL A 124 4.06 1.29 4.98
CA VAL A 124 2.87 0.41 5.06
C VAL A 124 2.95 -0.60 6.21
N ARG A 125 4.17 -0.87 6.71
CA ARG A 125 4.45 -1.90 7.71
C ARG A 125 3.62 -1.77 8.99
N ALA A 126 3.29 -0.55 9.39
CA ALA A 126 2.45 -0.31 10.56
C ALA A 126 1.04 -0.95 10.41
N VAL A 127 0.47 -0.84 9.20
CA VAL A 127 -0.85 -1.41 8.87
C VAL A 127 -0.81 -2.94 8.86
N TYR A 128 0.28 -3.53 8.37
CA TYR A 128 0.47 -4.98 8.42
C TYR A 128 0.53 -5.51 9.86
N GLN A 129 1.17 -4.77 10.77
CA GLN A 129 1.33 -5.16 12.17
C GLN A 129 0.02 -5.06 12.96
N GLU A 130 -0.77 -4.00 12.73
CA GLU A 130 -2.05 -3.80 13.43
C GLU A 130 -3.04 -4.96 13.20
N LYS A 131 -3.11 -5.49 11.97
CA LYS A 131 -3.92 -6.68 11.65
C LYS A 131 -3.42 -7.94 12.36
N THR A 132 -2.11 -8.09 12.54
CA THR A 132 -1.54 -9.24 13.26
C THR A 132 -1.70 -9.14 14.77
N THR A 133 -1.91 -7.95 15.34
CA THR A 133 -2.18 -7.79 16.77
C THR A 133 -3.63 -8.14 17.11
N SER A 134 -4.58 -7.88 16.20
CA SER A 134 -5.97 -8.32 16.31
C SER A 134 -6.15 -9.84 16.05
N ILE A 135 -5.11 -10.50 15.51
CA ILE A 135 -5.00 -11.95 15.35
C ILE A 135 -3.81 -12.43 16.18
N SER A 136 -4.00 -12.47 17.50
CA SER A 136 -3.08 -12.99 18.54
C SER A 136 -1.69 -13.49 18.07
N SER A 137 -0.67 -12.76 18.53
CA SER A 137 0.79 -13.00 18.53
C SER A 137 1.62 -12.30 17.44
N GLU A 138 2.52 -11.40 17.88
CA GLU A 138 3.64 -10.83 17.11
C GLU A 138 4.59 -11.89 16.52
N GLN A 139 4.37 -13.17 16.86
CA GLN A 139 5.01 -14.33 16.23
C GLN A 139 4.45 -14.63 14.83
N ASN A 140 3.29 -14.09 14.42
CA ASN A 140 2.62 -14.48 13.18
C ASN A 140 3.34 -14.06 11.89
N ILE A 141 3.93 -12.86 11.79
CA ILE A 141 4.62 -12.44 10.54
C ILE A 141 5.91 -13.23 10.35
N SER A 142 6.67 -13.43 11.42
CA SER A 142 7.92 -14.21 11.41
C SER A 142 7.65 -15.69 11.15
N LYS A 143 6.63 -16.26 11.82
CA LYS A 143 6.15 -17.62 11.60
C LYS A 143 5.59 -17.81 10.20
N TRP A 144 4.87 -16.82 9.66
CA TRP A 144 4.38 -16.83 8.28
C TRP A 144 5.51 -16.69 7.27
N ARG A 145 6.53 -15.86 7.54
CA ARG A 145 7.76 -15.79 6.74
C ARG A 145 8.47 -17.14 6.71
N GLU A 146 8.55 -17.83 7.85
CA GLU A 146 9.09 -19.19 7.93
C GLU A 146 8.17 -20.22 7.25
N GLU A 147 6.86 -20.17 7.45
CA GLU A 147 5.88 -21.05 6.80
C GLU A 147 5.84 -20.83 5.28
N PHE A 148 5.97 -19.61 4.76
CA PHE A 148 6.10 -19.34 3.33
C PHE A 148 7.42 -19.84 2.75
N VAL A 149 8.50 -19.81 3.54
CA VAL A 149 9.80 -20.35 3.16
C VAL A 149 9.82 -21.89 3.23
N ASN A 150 9.04 -22.48 4.15
CA ASN A 150 8.99 -23.91 4.44
C ASN A 150 7.86 -24.66 3.71
N LEU A 151 6.77 -24.00 3.33
CA LEU A 151 5.68 -24.58 2.56
C LEU A 151 6.09 -24.64 1.10
N ASN A 152 6.39 -25.86 0.66
CA ASN A 152 6.42 -26.23 -0.75
C ASN A 152 5.25 -25.60 -1.51
N ILE A 153 5.59 -25.13 -2.70
CA ILE A 153 4.88 -24.32 -3.71
C ILE A 153 3.66 -25.06 -4.33
N VAL A 154 2.96 -25.87 -3.54
CA VAL A 154 2.00 -26.89 -3.97
C VAL A 154 0.60 -26.67 -3.42
N THR A 155 0.38 -25.80 -2.43
CA THR A 155 -0.99 -25.52 -1.99
C THR A 155 -1.71 -24.62 -3.00
N LYS A 156 -2.61 -25.23 -3.79
CA LYS A 156 -3.61 -24.57 -4.64
C LYS A 156 -4.59 -23.64 -3.87
N LYS A 157 -4.44 -23.49 -2.55
CA LYS A 157 -5.26 -22.64 -1.71
C LYS A 157 -4.41 -21.46 -1.22
N PRO A 158 -4.82 -20.21 -1.47
CA PRO A 158 -4.15 -19.05 -0.89
C PRO A 158 -4.20 -19.15 0.64
N ILE A 159 -3.15 -18.68 1.29
CA ILE A 159 -3.11 -18.51 2.74
C ILE A 159 -4.03 -17.33 3.07
N ILE A 160 -5.33 -17.64 3.20
CA ILE A 160 -6.34 -16.73 3.72
C ILE A 160 -6.16 -16.77 5.23
N ILE A 161 -5.75 -15.66 5.83
CA ILE A 161 -5.87 -15.51 7.27
C ILE A 161 -7.37 -15.43 7.54
N GLN A 162 -7.96 -16.55 7.97
CA GLN A 162 -9.40 -16.66 8.23
C GLN A 162 -9.81 -15.55 9.20
N GLN A 163 -10.78 -14.74 8.78
CA GLN A 163 -11.47 -13.83 9.70
C GLN A 163 -12.31 -14.68 10.66
N VAL A 164 -12.05 -14.55 11.96
CA VAL A 164 -12.96 -15.04 12.99
C VAL A 164 -14.21 -14.14 12.96
N GLN A 165 -15.38 -14.78 12.99
CA GLN A 165 -16.71 -14.14 13.02
C GLN A 165 -16.88 -13.20 14.22
#